data_AF-U2RYG6-F1
#
_entry.id   AF-U2RYG6-F1
#
_cell.length_a   1.000
_cell.length_b   1.000
_cell.length_c   1.000
_cell.angle_alpha   90.00
_cell.angle_beta   90.00
_cell.angle_gamma   90.00
#
_symmetry.space_group_name_H-M   'P 1'
#
loop_
_entity.id
_entity.type
_entity.pdbx_description
1 polymer ?
#
loop_
_entity_poly.entity_id
_entity_poly.type
_entity_poly.pdbx_seq_one_letter_code
_entity_poly.pdbx_strand_id
1 'polypeptide(L)'
;MFCLTLNGNNVEIEANKIIKEIDDNNKNLKKLLNRPFMKRIVREYFKVTEIKYTNYDSLPHIHIVLFVIKGVYKHFKINELRQLITQEWKKSKGFNANVELKKVGTQKKLEKTINYLTIAKKKELGTLFSNHNILKIHLEIMNKKRFFIWRKKTDKNRIKSEKGGKNG
;
A
#
# COMPACT_ATOMS: atom_id res chain seq x y z
N MET A 1 -2.21 -13.80 5.64
CA MET A 1 -1.95 -12.65 4.75
C MET A 1 -3.06 -11.64 4.92
N PHE A 2 -2.78 -10.37 4.69
CA PHE A 2 -3.79 -9.31 4.70
C PHE A 2 -3.74 -8.50 3.40
N CYS A 3 -4.87 -7.96 2.99
CA CYS A 3 -4.97 -6.92 1.99
C CYS A 3 -5.28 -5.61 2.74
N LEU A 4 -4.39 -4.64 2.63
CA LEU A 4 -4.46 -3.33 3.24
C LEU A 4 -4.67 -2.30 2.14
N THR A 5 -5.69 -1.46 2.29
CA THR A 5 -5.91 -0.29 1.44
C THR A 5 -5.69 0.97 2.28
N LEU A 6 -4.87 1.88 1.77
CA LEU A 6 -4.58 3.18 2.37
C LEU A 6 -4.96 4.28 1.37
N ASN A 7 -5.91 5.13 1.76
CA ASN A 7 -6.31 6.24 0.90
C ASN A 7 -5.31 7.41 1.01
N GLY A 8 -5.03 8.01 -0.14
CA GLY A 8 -4.36 9.31 -0.25
C GLY A 8 -5.34 10.48 -0.17
N ASN A 9 -4.84 11.68 -0.44
CA ASN A 9 -5.65 12.88 -0.66
C ASN A 9 -6.31 12.84 -2.04
N ASN A 10 -7.47 13.50 -2.15
CA ASN A 10 -7.93 13.96 -3.45
C ASN A 10 -7.00 15.07 -3.93
N VAL A 11 -6.58 14.99 -5.18
CA VAL A 11 -5.76 16.00 -5.83
C VAL A 11 -6.35 16.31 -7.20
N GLU A 12 -6.21 17.56 -7.62
CA GLU A 12 -6.59 17.98 -8.97
C GLU A 12 -5.93 17.08 -10.02
N ILE A 13 -6.61 16.91 -11.16
CA ILE A 13 -6.17 16.05 -12.26
C ILE A 13 -5.04 16.76 -13.02
N GLU A 14 -3.85 16.73 -12.43
CA GLU A 14 -2.61 17.24 -12.98
C GLU A 14 -1.48 16.26 -12.66
N ALA A 15 -0.66 15.92 -13.67
CA ALA A 15 0.40 14.91 -13.52
C ALA A 15 1.34 15.20 -12.34
N ASN A 16 1.78 16.45 -12.17
CA ASN A 16 2.70 16.83 -11.10
C ASN A 16 2.07 16.70 -9.70
N LYS A 17 0.81 17.10 -9.54
CA LYS A 17 0.09 16.98 -8.26
C LYS A 17 -0.14 15.52 -7.88
N ILE A 18 -0.55 14.70 -8.85
CA ILE A 18 -0.75 13.26 -8.67
C ILE A 18 0.57 12.55 -8.32
N ILE A 19 1.64 12.85 -9.05
CA ILE A 19 2.97 12.28 -8.80
C ILE A 19 3.45 12.63 -7.38
N LYS A 20 3.28 13.88 -6.96
CA LYS A 20 3.64 14.34 -5.61
C LYS A 20 2.88 13.57 -4.54
N GLU A 21 1.56 13.43 -4.67
CA GLU A 21 0.75 12.68 -3.72
C GLU A 21 1.12 11.19 -3.68
N ILE A 22 1.47 10.57 -4.82
CA ILE A 22 1.99 9.20 -4.87
C ILE A 22 3.31 9.08 -4.07
N ASP A 23 4.22 10.05 -4.22
CA ASP A 23 5.50 10.05 -3.51
C ASP A 23 5.33 10.27 -2.01
N ASP A 24 4.44 11.18 -1.60
CA ASP A 24 4.10 11.40 -0.20
C ASP A 24 3.46 10.17 0.43
N ASN A 25 2.55 9.49 -0.29
CA ASN A 25 1.95 8.24 0.17
C ASN A 25 3.00 7.13 0.30
N ASN A 26 3.96 7.04 -0.63
CA ASN A 26 5.07 6.09 -0.54
C ASN A 26 5.98 6.37 0.66
N LYS A 27 6.29 7.64 0.94
CA LYS A 27 7.10 8.08 2.08
C LYS A 27 6.40 7.72 3.40
N ASN A 28 5.11 8.00 3.50
CA ASN A 28 4.31 7.69 4.68
C ASN A 28 4.12 6.19 4.87
N LEU A 29 3.93 5.43 3.79
CA LEU A 29 3.88 3.97 3.88
C LEU A 29 5.20 3.40 4.43
N LYS A 30 6.34 3.91 3.96
CA LYS A 30 7.65 3.51 4.48
C LYS A 30 7.78 3.80 5.98
N LYS A 31 7.25 4.93 6.47
CA LYS A 31 7.20 5.22 7.92
C LYS A 31 6.31 4.24 8.67
N LEU A 32 5.09 3.98 8.17
CA LEU A 32 4.15 3.02 8.76
C LEU A 32 4.75 1.61 8.87
N LEU A 33 5.31 1.08 7.78
CA LEU A 33 5.95 -0.25 7.76
C LEU A 33 7.17 -0.34 8.70
N ASN A 34 7.75 0.80 9.07
CA ASN A 34 8.85 0.88 10.02
C ASN A 34 8.42 1.02 11.49
N ARG A 35 7.12 1.16 11.78
CA ARG A 35 6.61 1.16 13.16
C ARG A 35 6.87 -0.18 13.84
N PRO A 36 7.15 -0.20 15.16
CA PRO A 36 7.48 -1.44 15.88
C PRO A 36 6.46 -2.57 15.70
N PHE A 37 5.15 -2.27 15.79
CA PHE A 37 4.10 -3.28 15.61
C PHE A 37 4.08 -3.85 14.18
N MET A 38 4.23 -3.01 13.15
CA MET A 38 4.33 -3.45 11.75
C MET A 38 5.59 -4.28 11.52
N LYS A 39 6.72 -3.85 12.07
CA LYS A 39 8.00 -4.57 11.92
C LYS A 39 7.95 -5.97 12.51
N ARG A 40 7.22 -6.15 13.61
CA ARG A 40 7.06 -7.44 14.29
C ARG A 40 6.19 -8.42 13.50
N ILE A 41 5.21 -7.91 12.73
CA ILE A 41 4.22 -8.77 12.07
C ILE A 41 4.45 -8.94 10.57
N VAL A 42 4.95 -7.92 9.84
CA VAL A 42 5.11 -7.94 8.38
C VAL A 42 6.50 -8.43 7.98
N ARG A 43 6.53 -9.51 7.20
CA ARG A 43 7.75 -10.08 6.62
C ARG A 43 8.04 -9.51 5.24
N GLU A 44 7.03 -9.52 4.37
CA GLU A 44 7.14 -9.07 2.99
C GLU A 44 5.85 -8.34 2.61
N TYR A 45 5.91 -7.56 1.53
CA TYR A 45 4.70 -6.94 0.99
C TYR A 45 4.79 -6.76 -0.52
N PHE A 46 3.63 -6.87 -1.15
CA PHE A 46 3.41 -6.46 -2.53
C PHE A 46 2.53 -5.21 -2.52
N LYS A 47 2.99 -4.15 -3.18
CA LYS A 47 2.31 -2.85 -3.23
C LYS A 47 1.84 -2.58 -4.66
N VAL A 48 0.59 -2.17 -4.78
CA VAL A 48 -0.01 -1.60 -5.98
C VAL A 48 -0.45 -0.17 -5.66
N THR A 49 -0.11 0.77 -6.52
CA THR A 49 -0.70 2.11 -6.50
C THR A 49 -1.81 2.12 -7.55
N GLU A 50 -3.00 2.56 -7.17
CA GLU A 50 -4.12 2.74 -8.09
C GLU A 50 -4.54 4.21 -8.01
N ILE A 51 -4.91 4.79 -9.14
CA ILE A 51 -5.41 6.15 -9.22
C ILE A 51 -6.84 6.05 -9.70
N LYS A 52 -7.77 6.45 -8.84
CA LYS A 52 -9.17 6.62 -9.22
C LYS A 52 -9.37 8.02 -9.78
N TYR A 53 -10.05 8.16 -10.90
CA TYR A 53 -10.35 9.46 -11.51
C TYR A 53 -11.84 9.74 -11.39
N THR A 54 -12.20 10.94 -10.95
CA THR A 54 -13.57 11.46 -11.07
C THR A 54 -13.61 12.51 -12.18
N ASN A 55 -14.75 13.16 -12.36
CA ASN A 55 -14.86 14.27 -13.32
C ASN A 55 -14.10 15.53 -12.87
N TYR A 56 -13.75 15.65 -11.58
CA TYR A 56 -13.22 16.88 -10.99
C TYR A 56 -11.88 16.69 -10.29
N ASP A 57 -11.61 15.51 -9.76
CA ASP A 57 -10.41 15.20 -8.99
C ASP A 57 -9.88 13.79 -9.28
N SER A 58 -8.71 13.50 -8.73
CA SER A 58 -8.10 12.19 -8.73
C SER A 58 -7.77 11.78 -7.30
N LEU A 59 -7.96 10.51 -6.99
CA LEU A 59 -7.65 9.93 -5.69
C LEU A 59 -6.61 8.82 -5.87
N PRO A 60 -5.31 9.12 -5.70
CA PRO A 60 -4.28 8.10 -5.62
C PRO A 60 -4.42 7.31 -4.32
N HIS A 61 -4.72 6.02 -4.41
CA HIS A 61 -4.77 5.12 -3.26
C HIS A 61 -3.76 3.99 -3.39
N ILE A 62 -3.30 3.48 -2.24
CA ILE A 62 -2.33 2.39 -2.19
C ILE A 62 -3.04 1.12 -1.72
N HIS A 63 -2.97 0.08 -2.54
CA HIS A 63 -3.31 -1.29 -2.16
C HIS A 63 -2.05 -2.09 -1.85
N ILE A 64 -2.08 -2.86 -0.76
CA ILE A 64 -0.91 -3.56 -0.24
C ILE A 64 -1.33 -4.96 0.19
N VAL A 65 -0.74 -5.97 -0.41
CA VAL A 65 -0.79 -7.33 0.11
C VAL A 65 0.34 -7.50 1.11
N LEU A 66 0.00 -7.69 2.38
CA LEU A 66 0.93 -7.91 3.48
C LEU A 66 1.10 -9.41 3.74
N PHE A 67 2.34 -9.88 3.62
CA PHE A 67 2.77 -11.20 4.05
C PHE A 67 3.24 -11.10 5.50
N VAL A 68 2.47 -11.74 6.39
CA VAL A 68 2.63 -11.62 7.85
C VAL A 68 3.14 -12.91 8.47
N ILE A 69 3.72 -12.81 9.66
CA ILE A 69 4.12 -13.96 10.47
C ILE A 69 2.96 -14.96 10.66
N LYS A 70 3.29 -16.26 10.72
CA LYS A 70 2.31 -17.31 11.04
C LYS A 70 1.77 -17.06 12.45
N GLY A 71 0.45 -17.21 12.63
CA GLY A 71 -0.17 -17.02 13.95
C GLY A 71 -0.38 -15.57 14.37
N VAL A 72 -0.26 -14.57 13.47
CA VAL A 72 -0.48 -13.14 13.80
C VAL A 72 -1.80 -12.86 14.55
N TYR A 73 -2.84 -13.65 14.29
CA TYR A 73 -4.14 -13.55 14.96
C TYR A 73 -4.11 -13.92 16.44
N LYS A 74 -3.08 -14.64 16.90
CA LYS A 74 -2.81 -14.87 18.32
C LYS A 74 -2.23 -13.63 19.01
N HIS A 75 -1.65 -12.71 18.24
CA HIS A 75 -1.01 -11.50 18.76
C HIS A 75 -1.89 -10.25 18.61
N PHE A 76 -2.78 -10.23 17.61
CA PHE A 76 -3.66 -9.09 17.35
C PHE A 76 -5.01 -9.56 16.81
N LYS A 77 -6.11 -9.02 17.34
CA LYS A 77 -7.39 -9.07 16.63
C LYS A 77 -7.29 -8.17 15.39
N ILE A 78 -7.93 -8.56 14.30
CA ILE A 78 -7.84 -7.82 13.03
C ILE A 78 -8.32 -6.36 13.16
N ASN A 79 -9.32 -6.13 14.01
CA ASN A 79 -9.86 -4.79 14.28
C ASN A 79 -8.88 -3.90 15.05
N GLU A 80 -8.16 -4.45 16.02
CA GLU A 80 -7.13 -3.73 16.80
C GLU A 80 -5.97 -3.34 15.87
N LEU A 81 -5.49 -4.28 15.06
CA LEU A 81 -4.44 -4.01 14.08
C LEU A 81 -4.89 -2.94 13.08
N ARG A 82 -6.14 -3.01 12.61
CA ARG A 82 -6.73 -1.99 11.74
C ARG A 82 -6.71 -0.62 12.42
N GLN A 83 -7.16 -0.52 13.67
CA GLN A 83 -7.18 0.75 14.42
C GLN A 83 -5.79 1.36 14.58
N LEU A 84 -4.78 0.55 14.94
CA LEU A 84 -3.39 1.00 15.06
C LEU A 84 -2.85 1.54 13.74
N ILE A 85 -3.11 0.82 12.64
CA ILE A 85 -2.72 1.27 11.29
C ILE A 85 -3.44 2.58 10.95
N THR A 86 -4.75 2.66 11.20
CA THR A 86 -5.55 3.86 10.94
C THR A 86 -5.02 5.08 11.69
N GLN A 87 -4.71 4.96 12.97
CA GLN A 87 -4.16 6.06 13.78
C GLN A 87 -2.82 6.55 13.23
N GLU A 88 -1.91 5.65 12.92
CA GLU A 88 -0.60 5.99 12.36
C GLU A 88 -0.68 6.60 10.97
N TRP A 89 -1.60 6.10 10.13
CA TRP A 89 -1.83 6.63 8.80
C TRP A 89 -2.39 8.04 8.85
N LYS A 90 -3.44 8.27 9.66
CA LYS A 90 -4.03 9.60 9.89
C LYS A 90 -3.00 10.60 10.41
N LYS A 91 -2.20 10.21 11.40
CA LYS A 91 -1.12 11.05 11.93
C LYS A 91 -0.09 11.43 10.86
N SER A 92 0.22 10.50 9.96
CA SER A 92 1.19 10.74 8.88
C SER A 92 0.63 11.61 7.75
N LYS A 93 -0.68 11.56 7.51
CA LYS A 93 -1.35 12.28 6.44
C LYS A 93 -1.92 13.65 6.86
N GLY A 94 -2.21 13.86 8.15
CA GLY A 94 -2.78 15.11 8.65
C GLY A 94 -4.28 15.29 8.39
N PHE A 95 -4.98 14.26 7.91
CA PHE A 95 -6.43 14.26 7.70
C PHE A 95 -7.05 12.90 8.04
N ASN A 96 -8.38 12.84 7.99
CA ASN A 96 -9.16 11.62 8.23
C ASN A 96 -9.07 10.63 7.06
N ALA A 97 -7.90 10.02 6.89
CA ALA A 97 -7.66 9.03 5.84
C ALA A 97 -8.34 7.68 6.15
N ASN A 98 -9.04 7.14 5.16
CA ASN A 98 -9.67 5.83 5.25
C ASN A 98 -8.64 4.71 5.10
N VAL A 99 -8.80 3.68 5.94
CA VAL A 99 -7.96 2.49 5.96
C VAL A 99 -8.85 1.26 5.98
N GLU A 100 -8.61 0.34 5.06
CA GLU A 100 -9.27 -0.95 5.03
C GLU A 100 -8.25 -2.08 5.23
N LEU A 101 -8.56 -3.02 6.12
CA LEU A 101 -7.73 -4.21 6.35
C LEU A 101 -8.60 -5.47 6.25
N LYS A 102 -8.32 -6.30 5.26
CA LYS A 102 -9.04 -7.54 4.98
C LYS A 102 -8.13 -8.75 5.10
N LYS A 103 -8.64 -9.86 5.65
CA LYS A 103 -7.92 -11.14 5.68
C LYS A 103 -7.95 -11.78 4.29
N VAL A 104 -6.78 -12.12 3.77
CA VAL A 104 -6.65 -12.93 2.57
C VAL A 104 -6.39 -14.37 3.04
N GLY A 105 -7.46 -15.16 3.03
CA GLY A 105 -7.51 -16.46 3.70
C GLY A 105 -6.89 -17.63 2.93
N THR A 106 -6.94 -17.62 1.60
CA THR A 106 -6.52 -18.75 0.74
C THR A 106 -5.73 -18.27 -0.47
N GLN A 107 -4.97 -19.16 -1.11
CA GLN A 107 -4.25 -18.87 -2.35
C GLN A 107 -5.19 -18.40 -3.48
N LYS A 108 -6.33 -19.07 -3.68
CA LYS A 108 -7.36 -18.64 -4.65
C LYS A 108 -7.87 -17.22 -4.38
N LYS A 109 -8.05 -16.83 -3.10
CA LYS A 109 -8.44 -15.46 -2.74
C LYS A 109 -7.28 -14.48 -2.95
N LEU A 110 -6.04 -14.91 -2.75
CA LEU A 110 -4.85 -14.11 -3.04
C LEU A 110 -4.72 -13.84 -4.54
N GLU A 111 -4.79 -14.87 -5.37
CA GLU A 111 -4.77 -14.75 -6.83
C GLU A 111 -5.89 -13.85 -7.32
N LYS A 112 -7.13 -14.03 -6.83
CA LYS A 112 -8.24 -13.13 -7.16
C LYS A 112 -7.96 -11.67 -6.73
N THR A 113 -7.33 -11.48 -5.57
CA THR A 113 -6.98 -10.13 -5.06
C THR A 113 -5.88 -9.51 -5.91
N ILE A 114 -4.81 -10.25 -6.20
CA ILE A 114 -3.71 -9.78 -7.05
C ILE A 114 -4.26 -9.48 -8.44
N ASN A 115 -5.01 -10.38 -9.06
CA ASN A 115 -5.64 -10.16 -10.36
C ASN A 115 -6.57 -8.96 -10.34
N TYR A 116 -7.37 -8.76 -9.28
CA TYR A 116 -8.19 -7.58 -9.14
C TYR A 116 -7.35 -6.29 -9.11
N LEU A 117 -6.21 -6.31 -8.42
CA LEU A 117 -5.30 -5.16 -8.30
C LEU A 117 -4.42 -4.95 -9.54
N THR A 118 -4.14 -5.99 -10.33
CA THR A 118 -3.20 -5.95 -11.47
C THR A 118 -3.90 -5.88 -12.82
N ILE A 119 -5.16 -6.34 -12.94
CA ILE A 119 -5.95 -6.20 -14.16
C ILE A 119 -6.42 -4.75 -14.27
N ALA A 120 -5.52 -3.92 -14.82
CA ALA A 120 -5.63 -2.49 -15.07
C ALA A 120 -6.85 -2.05 -15.91
N LYS A 121 -7.70 -2.97 -16.37
CA LYS A 121 -8.69 -2.72 -17.43
C LYS A 121 -10.15 -2.61 -16.99
N LYS A 122 -10.52 -2.83 -15.72
CA LYS A 122 -11.95 -3.04 -15.39
C LYS A 122 -12.70 -1.94 -14.65
N LYS A 123 -12.07 -0.85 -14.19
CA LYS A 123 -12.80 0.14 -13.37
C LYS A 123 -12.93 1.56 -13.86
N GLU A 124 -12.27 2.00 -14.94
CA GLU A 124 -12.54 3.36 -15.45
C GLU A 124 -12.10 3.64 -16.90
N LEU A 125 -12.05 2.62 -17.79
CA LEU A 125 -11.73 2.91 -19.20
C LEU A 125 -12.79 3.81 -19.87
N GLY A 126 -14.06 3.74 -19.45
CA GLY A 126 -15.11 4.62 -19.98
C GLY A 126 -14.79 6.10 -19.77
N THR A 127 -14.41 6.49 -18.54
CA THR A 127 -14.07 7.88 -18.18
C THR A 127 -12.69 8.30 -18.70
N LEU A 128 -11.71 7.38 -18.71
CA LEU A 128 -10.39 7.62 -19.28
C LEU A 128 -10.47 7.87 -20.79
N PHE A 129 -11.25 7.08 -21.54
CA PHE A 129 -11.38 7.26 -22.98
C PHE A 129 -12.39 8.35 -23.38
N SER A 130 -13.36 8.70 -22.53
CA SER A 130 -14.26 9.82 -22.78
C SER A 130 -13.60 11.19 -22.57
N ASN A 131 -12.51 11.26 -21.80
CA ASN A 131 -11.77 12.48 -21.53
C ASN A 131 -10.29 12.35 -21.92
N HIS A 132 -9.95 12.84 -23.12
CA HIS A 132 -8.60 12.80 -23.67
C HIS A 132 -7.53 13.43 -22.75
N ASN A 133 -7.89 14.41 -21.91
CA ASN A 133 -6.95 15.03 -20.98
C ASN A 133 -6.60 14.09 -19.81
N ILE A 134 -7.61 13.40 -19.24
CA ILE A 134 -7.40 12.38 -18.20
C ILE A 134 -6.54 11.24 -18.75
N LEU A 135 -6.80 10.78 -19.99
CA LEU A 135 -5.99 9.76 -20.64
C LEU A 135 -4.53 10.18 -20.79
N LYS A 136 -4.29 11.40 -21.29
CA LYS A 136 -2.95 11.95 -21.47
C LYS A 136 -2.18 11.99 -20.14
N ILE A 137 -2.81 12.51 -19.09
CA ILE A 137 -2.22 12.61 -17.75
C ILE A 137 -1.94 11.22 -17.18
N HIS A 138 -2.87 10.27 -17.35
CA HIS A 138 -2.68 8.89 -16.90
C HIS A 138 -1.47 8.23 -17.56
N LEU A 139 -1.34 8.35 -18.89
CA LEU A 139 -0.20 7.83 -19.64
C LEU A 139 1.11 8.50 -19.22
N GLU A 140 1.09 9.81 -18.97
CA GLU A 140 2.26 10.55 -18.47
C GLU A 140 2.74 10.02 -17.10
N ILE A 141 1.81 9.72 -16.19
CA ILE A 141 2.14 9.16 -14.88
C ILE A 141 2.68 7.72 -15.02
N MET A 142 2.09 6.90 -15.89
CA MET A 142 2.58 5.54 -16.20
C MET A 142 4.02 5.53 -16.71
N ASN A 143 4.37 6.48 -17.56
CA ASN A 143 5.74 6.60 -18.06
C ASN A 143 6.72 7.01 -16.95
N LYS A 144 6.26 7.77 -15.94
CA LYS A 144 7.11 8.32 -14.88
C LYS A 144 7.21 7.46 -13.61
N LYS A 145 6.29 6.53 -13.36
CA LYS A 145 6.22 5.76 -12.09
C LYS A 145 5.94 4.27 -12.27
N ARG A 146 6.55 3.45 -11.39
CA ARG A 146 6.23 2.02 -11.25
C ARG A 146 5.05 1.84 -10.30
N PHE A 147 3.91 1.38 -10.81
CA PHE A 147 2.70 1.13 -10.03
C PHE A 147 2.79 -0.12 -9.15
N PHE A 148 3.60 -1.09 -9.55
CA PHE A 148 3.81 -2.36 -8.85
C PHE A 148 5.18 -2.40 -8.19
N ILE A 149 5.23 -2.77 -6.91
CA ILE A 149 6.48 -2.96 -6.18
C ILE A 149 6.40 -4.22 -5.32
N TRP A 150 7.32 -5.16 -5.57
CA TRP A 150 7.60 -6.27 -4.68
C TRP A 150 8.79 -5.91 -3.77
N ARG A 151 8.63 -6.05 -2.45
CA ARG A 151 9.74 -5.88 -1.50
C ARG A 151 9.84 -7.02 -0.51
N LYS A 152 10.99 -7.69 -0.56
CA LYS A 152 11.48 -8.57 0.51
C LYS A 152 12.17 -7.71 1.57
N LYS A 153 11.80 -7.87 2.84
CA LYS A 153 12.52 -7.22 3.93
C LYS A 153 13.77 -8.05 4.19
N THR A 154 14.93 -7.58 3.75
CA THR A 154 16.19 -8.28 3.98
C THR A 154 16.50 -8.29 5.48
N ASP A 155 16.77 -9.48 6.02
CA ASP A 155 17.10 -9.76 7.43
C ASP A 155 18.48 -9.20 7.83
N LYS A 156 18.73 -7.90 7.66
CA LYS A 156 20.01 -7.29 8.07
C LYS A 156 20.18 -7.14 9.59
N ASN A 157 19.13 -7.42 10.40
CA ASN A 157 19.18 -7.23 11.86
C ASN A 157 19.13 -8.52 12.69
N ARG A 158 19.23 -9.72 12.09
CA ARG A 158 19.24 -10.97 12.87
C ARG A 158 20.65 -11.46 13.27
N ILE A 159 21.72 -10.86 12.72
CA ILE A 159 23.10 -11.36 12.89
C ILE A 159 23.83 -10.71 14.10
N LYS A 160 23.23 -9.72 14.79
CA LYS A 160 23.90 -9.06 15.93
C LYS A 160 23.57 -9.61 17.32
N SER A 161 22.70 -10.61 17.47
CA SER A 161 22.38 -11.22 18.77
C SER A 161 22.97 -12.63 18.99
N GLU A 162 23.76 -13.17 18.04
CA GLU A 162 24.33 -14.52 18.15
C GLU A 162 25.87 -14.54 18.18
N LYS A 163 26.55 -13.38 18.26
CA LYS A 163 28.03 -13.29 18.37
C LYS A 163 28.52 -12.70 19.69
N GLY A 164 27.76 -12.85 20.77
CA GLY A 164 28.10 -12.30 22.09
C GLY A 164 28.21 -13.34 23.21
N GLY A 165 28.42 -14.62 22.88
CA GLY A 165 28.53 -15.67 23.90
C GLY A 165 29.47 -16.79 23.46
N LYS A 166 30.52 -16.98 24.27
CA LYS A 166 31.49 -18.10 24.32
C LYS A 166 32.69 -18.06 23.37
N ASN A 167 33.82 -17.58 23.89
CA ASN A 167 34.91 -18.39 24.50
C ASN A 167 36.29 -17.75 24.26
N GLY A 168 37.02 -17.56 25.35
CA GLY A 168 38.35 -17.00 25.48
C GLY A 168 38.58 -16.66 26.93
#